data_AF-A0A9E9AR70-F1
#
_entry.id   AF-A0A9E9AR70-F1
#
_cell.length_a   1.000
_cell.length_b   1.000
_cell.length_c   1.000
_cell.angle_alpha   90.00
_cell.angle_beta   90.00
_cell.angle_gamma   90.00
#
_symmetry.space_group_name_H-M   'P 1'
#
loop_
_entity.id
_entity.type
_entity.pdbx_description
1 polymer ?
#
loop_
_entity_poly.entity_id
_entity_poly.type
_entity_poly.pdbx_seq_one_letter_code
_entity_poly.pdbx_strand_id
1 'polypeptide(L)'
;DMRLPVAYLKTFQGPATGVICERERMDKFGRPFLGATVKPKLGLSGKNYGRVVYEGLKGGLDFLKDDENINSQPFMRWKERYLYSMEGVNRAIAAPGEVKGHYLNVTAATMEEMYERAEFAKQLGSVIIMIDLVIGYTAIQTMAIWARKNDMILHLHRAGNSTYSRQKIHGMNFRVICKWMRMAGVDHIHAGTVVGKLEGDPLMIRGFYNTLLLPYLEVNL
;
A
#
# COMPACT_ATOMS: atom_id res chain seq x y z
N ASP A 1 3.07 -21.92 10.92
CA ASP A 1 3.96 -21.12 10.06
C ASP A 1 4.31 -21.89 8.79
N MET A 2 5.05 -21.27 7.86
CA MET A 2 5.59 -21.92 6.67
C MET A 2 7.07 -21.58 6.43
N ARG A 3 7.92 -22.61 6.31
CA ARG A 3 9.27 -22.49 5.76
C ARG A 3 9.21 -22.64 4.25
N LEU A 4 9.75 -21.66 3.53
CA LEU A 4 9.75 -21.62 2.08
C LEU A 4 11.18 -21.87 1.59
N PRO A 5 11.45 -22.95 0.83
CA PRO A 5 12.79 -23.27 0.38
C PRO A 5 13.28 -22.25 -0.66
N VAL A 6 14.60 -22.04 -0.72
CA VAL A 6 15.22 -21.08 -1.66
C VAL A 6 14.81 -21.35 -3.10
N ALA A 7 14.78 -22.63 -3.51
CA ALA A 7 14.36 -23.03 -4.86
C ALA A 7 12.94 -22.53 -5.20
N TYR A 8 12.01 -22.57 -4.23
CA TYR A 8 10.66 -22.04 -4.42
C TYR A 8 10.63 -20.51 -4.39
N LEU A 9 11.35 -19.88 -3.45
CA LEU A 9 11.41 -18.41 -3.38
C LEU A 9 11.95 -17.78 -4.66
N LYS A 10 12.90 -18.43 -5.34
CA LYS A 10 13.48 -17.97 -6.60
C LYS A 10 12.53 -18.02 -7.80
N THR A 11 11.34 -18.63 -7.68
CA THR A 11 10.31 -18.58 -8.72
C THR A 11 9.41 -17.34 -8.61
N PHE A 12 9.57 -16.53 -7.56
CA PHE A 12 8.76 -15.34 -7.33
C PHE A 12 9.55 -14.06 -7.62
N GLN A 13 8.83 -13.04 -8.08
CA GLN A 13 9.39 -11.72 -8.37
C GLN A 13 9.89 -11.00 -7.11
N GLY A 14 9.19 -11.16 -5.99
CA GLY A 14 9.38 -10.30 -4.81
C GLY A 14 8.82 -8.88 -5.00
N PRO A 15 9.03 -7.96 -4.03
CA PRO A 15 8.50 -6.59 -4.04
C PRO A 15 8.86 -5.82 -5.31
N ALA A 16 7.87 -5.18 -5.96
CA ALA A 16 8.02 -4.45 -7.22
C ALA A 16 9.18 -3.44 -7.21
N THR A 17 9.30 -2.71 -6.11
CA THR A 17 10.31 -1.67 -5.85
C THR A 17 11.16 -2.04 -4.63
N GLY A 18 10.53 -2.38 -3.51
CA GLY A 18 11.20 -2.62 -2.23
C GLY A 18 11.73 -1.36 -1.53
N VAL A 19 12.15 -1.53 -0.27
CA VAL A 19 12.48 -0.43 0.65
C VAL A 19 13.63 0.46 0.17
N ILE A 20 14.66 -0.12 -0.42
CA ILE A 20 15.87 0.62 -0.83
C ILE A 20 15.54 1.54 -2.01
N CYS A 21 15.05 0.97 -3.10
CA CYS A 21 14.70 1.72 -4.31
C CYS A 21 13.59 2.74 -4.06
N GLU A 22 12.63 2.47 -3.16
CA GLU A 22 11.62 3.46 -2.80
C GLU A 22 12.24 4.69 -2.11
N ARG A 23 13.18 4.49 -1.19
CA ARG A 23 13.86 5.60 -0.53
C ARG A 23 14.68 6.44 -1.50
N GLU A 24 15.32 5.79 -2.46
CA GLU A 24 16.04 6.45 -3.56
C GLU A 24 15.08 7.25 -4.45
N ARG A 25 13.94 6.66 -4.87
CA ARG A 25 12.91 7.35 -5.67
C ARG A 25 12.29 8.54 -4.95
N MET A 26 12.13 8.45 -3.63
CA MET A 26 11.52 9.50 -2.81
C MET A 26 12.53 10.50 -2.24
N ASP A 27 13.84 10.28 -2.44
CA ASP A 27 14.95 11.04 -1.85
C ASP A 27 14.81 11.29 -0.34
N LYS A 28 14.50 10.23 0.42
CA LYS A 28 14.12 10.32 1.84
C LYS A 28 14.80 9.26 2.69
N PHE A 29 15.77 9.71 3.47
CA PHE A 29 16.65 8.87 4.29
C PHE A 29 16.64 9.28 5.77
N GLY A 30 17.16 8.42 6.64
CA GLY A 30 17.34 8.71 8.07
C GLY A 30 16.07 8.76 8.93
N ARG A 31 14.87 8.69 8.33
CA ARG A 31 13.59 8.69 9.05
C ARG A 31 12.54 7.74 8.45
N PRO A 32 11.49 7.38 9.22
CA PRO A 32 10.27 6.79 8.67
C PRO A 32 9.55 7.74 7.71
N PHE A 33 8.81 7.16 6.76
CA PHE A 33 7.81 7.91 6.00
C PHE A 33 6.62 8.25 6.89
N LEU A 34 6.07 9.46 6.73
CA LEU A 34 4.86 9.92 7.39
C LEU A 34 3.70 9.91 6.39
N GLY A 35 2.60 9.26 6.78
CA GLY A 35 1.42 9.15 5.93
C GLY A 35 0.12 9.32 6.70
N ALA A 36 -0.94 9.76 6.02
CA ALA A 36 -2.28 9.84 6.60
C ALA A 36 -3.36 9.35 5.63
N THR A 37 -4.37 8.66 6.16
CA THR A 37 -5.59 8.35 5.40
C THR A 37 -6.51 9.57 5.42
N VAL A 38 -7.02 9.98 4.25
CA VAL A 38 -8.03 11.05 4.16
C VAL A 38 -9.28 10.65 4.96
N LYS A 39 -9.89 11.63 5.65
CA LYS A 39 -11.11 11.46 6.45
C LYS A 39 -12.16 12.52 6.11
N PRO A 40 -13.47 12.23 6.30
CA PRO A 40 -14.07 10.96 6.74
C PRO A 40 -13.84 9.82 5.74
N LYS A 41 -14.07 8.55 6.15
CA LYS A 41 -13.78 7.38 5.30
C LYS A 41 -14.49 7.47 3.94
N LEU A 42 -15.75 7.89 3.93
CA LEU A 42 -16.62 8.03 2.76
C LEU A 42 -17.38 9.36 2.80
N GLY A 43 -17.87 9.81 1.64
CA GLY A 43 -18.80 10.94 1.53
C GLY A 43 -18.19 12.28 1.10
N LEU A 44 -16.86 12.40 1.01
CA LEU A 44 -16.24 13.57 0.37
C LEU A 44 -16.39 13.50 -1.15
N SER A 45 -16.60 14.67 -1.79
CA SER A 45 -16.48 14.84 -3.24
C SER A 45 -15.01 14.84 -3.68
N GLY A 46 -14.73 14.61 -4.97
CA GLY A 46 -13.35 14.56 -5.51
C GLY A 46 -12.57 15.84 -5.24
N LYS A 47 -13.21 17.01 -5.44
CA LYS A 47 -12.60 18.32 -5.16
C LYS A 47 -12.21 18.50 -3.69
N ASN A 48 -13.11 18.14 -2.76
CA ASN A 48 -12.82 18.24 -1.33
C ASN A 48 -11.76 17.22 -0.91
N TYR A 49 -11.73 16.05 -1.54
CA TYR A 49 -10.68 15.04 -1.35
C TYR A 49 -9.30 15.59 -1.69
N GLY A 50 -9.15 16.18 -2.89
CA GLY A 50 -7.90 16.79 -3.34
C GLY A 50 -7.43 17.95 -2.44
N ARG A 51 -8.36 18.71 -1.87
CA ARG A 51 -8.03 19.75 -0.87
C ARG A 51 -7.38 19.15 0.38
N VAL A 52 -7.93 18.05 0.91
CA VAL A 52 -7.34 17.37 2.09
C VAL A 52 -5.95 16.81 1.76
N VAL A 53 -5.79 16.23 0.57
CA VAL A 53 -4.49 15.75 0.06
C VAL A 53 -3.46 16.88 0.03
N TYR A 54 -3.83 18.02 -0.57
CA TYR A 54 -2.94 19.18 -0.64
C TYR A 54 -2.52 19.69 0.75
N GLU A 55 -3.47 19.96 1.64
CA GLU A 55 -3.16 20.53 2.96
C GLU A 55 -2.29 19.58 3.81
N GLY A 56 -2.57 18.27 3.76
CA GLY A 56 -1.78 17.28 4.49
C GLY A 56 -0.35 17.15 3.99
N LEU A 57 -0.14 17.12 2.66
CA LEU A 57 1.20 17.04 2.07
C LEU A 57 1.99 18.33 2.27
N LYS A 58 1.34 19.48 2.10
CA LYS A 58 1.93 20.80 2.38
C LYS A 58 2.35 20.93 3.84
N GLY A 59 1.58 20.35 4.76
CA GLY A 59 1.87 20.32 6.19
C GLY A 59 3.06 19.44 6.60
N GLY A 60 3.69 18.73 5.66
CA GLY A 60 4.92 17.96 5.91
C GLY A 60 4.76 16.44 5.80
N LEU A 61 3.57 15.90 5.53
CA LEU A 61 3.42 14.48 5.25
C LEU A 61 4.15 14.10 3.96
N ASP A 62 4.66 12.88 3.89
CA ASP A 62 5.24 12.33 2.64
C ASP A 62 4.13 11.82 1.73
N PHE A 63 3.10 11.24 2.35
CA PHE A 63 2.01 10.59 1.66
C PHE A 63 0.65 10.92 2.26
N LEU A 64 -0.37 11.00 1.41
CA LEU A 64 -1.73 10.66 1.82
C LEU A 64 -2.16 9.36 1.15
N LYS A 65 -3.31 8.82 1.56
CA LYS A 65 -3.88 7.63 0.93
C LYS A 65 -5.38 7.68 0.87
N ASP A 66 -5.89 7.02 -0.18
CA ASP A 66 -7.28 6.61 -0.22
C ASP A 66 -7.60 5.71 0.99
N ASP A 67 -8.84 5.76 1.49
CA ASP A 67 -9.32 4.78 2.46
C ASP A 67 -9.57 3.44 1.75
N GLU A 68 -9.48 2.30 2.44
CA GLU A 68 -9.59 0.97 1.81
C GLU A 68 -10.96 0.71 1.15
N ASN A 69 -11.98 1.46 1.55
CA ASN A 69 -13.32 1.38 0.98
C ASN A 69 -13.65 2.55 0.03
N ILE A 70 -12.67 3.39 -0.33
CA ILE A 70 -12.79 4.40 -1.38
C ILE A 70 -12.37 3.76 -2.71
N ASN A 71 -13.34 3.52 -3.59
CA ASN A 71 -13.13 2.90 -4.90
C ASN A 71 -13.72 3.81 -5.98
N SER A 72 -14.98 3.58 -6.36
CA SER A 72 -15.74 4.44 -7.27
C SER A 72 -17.21 4.44 -6.89
N GLN A 73 -17.61 5.39 -6.07
CA GLN A 73 -18.96 5.47 -5.50
C GLN A 73 -19.76 6.63 -6.13
N PRO A 74 -21.10 6.65 -5.98
CA PRO A 74 -21.92 7.76 -6.49
C PRO A 74 -21.50 9.14 -5.98
N PHE A 75 -21.02 9.26 -4.74
CA PHE A 75 -20.58 10.54 -4.17
C PHE A 75 -19.22 11.02 -4.69
N MET A 76 -18.42 10.13 -5.30
CA MET A 76 -17.09 10.44 -5.84
C MET A 76 -16.63 9.32 -6.78
N ARG A 77 -16.62 9.61 -8.09
CA ARG A 77 -16.09 8.69 -9.09
C ARG A 77 -14.56 8.71 -9.08
N TRP A 78 -13.94 7.58 -9.36
CA TRP A 78 -12.50 7.41 -9.22
C TRP A 78 -11.67 8.37 -10.08
N LYS A 79 -12.07 8.61 -11.35
CA LYS A 79 -11.38 9.54 -12.26
C LYS A 79 -11.32 10.97 -11.69
N GLU A 80 -12.44 11.45 -11.14
CA GLU A 80 -12.51 12.77 -10.49
C GLU A 80 -11.55 12.84 -9.30
N ARG A 81 -11.57 11.82 -8.42
CA ARG A 81 -10.67 11.76 -7.27
C ARG A 81 -9.21 11.78 -7.68
N TYR A 82 -8.84 11.01 -8.70
CA TYR A 82 -7.45 10.90 -9.14
C TYR A 82 -6.92 12.25 -9.63
N LEU A 83 -7.69 12.94 -10.47
CA LEU A 83 -7.33 14.25 -10.99
C LEU A 83 -7.11 15.28 -9.88
N TYR A 84 -8.08 15.46 -8.97
CA TYR A 84 -7.94 16.43 -7.88
C TYR A 84 -6.87 16.04 -6.86
N SER A 85 -6.66 14.75 -6.61
CA SER A 85 -5.59 14.29 -5.71
C SER A 85 -4.22 14.55 -6.31
N MET A 86 -4.02 14.28 -7.60
CA MET A 86 -2.76 14.56 -8.30
C MET A 86 -2.51 16.06 -8.48
N GLU A 87 -3.55 16.88 -8.67
CA GLU A 87 -3.41 18.34 -8.57
C GLU A 87 -2.88 18.73 -7.18
N GLY A 88 -3.48 18.19 -6.11
CA GLY A 88 -3.05 18.44 -4.74
C GLY A 88 -1.60 18.01 -4.45
N VAL A 89 -1.19 16.84 -4.96
CA VAL A 89 0.20 16.33 -4.88
C VAL A 89 1.16 17.31 -5.57
N ASN A 90 0.92 17.63 -6.84
CA ASN A 90 1.82 18.49 -7.62
C ASN A 90 1.93 19.90 -7.04
N ARG A 91 0.83 20.46 -6.54
CA ARG A 91 0.85 21.75 -5.83
C ARG A 91 1.64 21.69 -4.53
N ALA A 92 1.57 20.58 -3.80
CA ALA A 92 2.32 20.38 -2.57
C ALA A 92 3.81 20.11 -2.81
N ILE A 93 4.21 19.64 -4.00
CA ILE A 93 5.62 19.49 -4.41
C ILE A 93 6.24 20.85 -4.79
N ALA A 94 5.48 21.70 -5.46
CA ALA A 94 5.97 22.97 -6.02
C ALA A 94 6.51 23.98 -4.97
N ALA A 95 6.04 23.91 -3.72
CA ALA A 95 6.47 24.84 -2.67
C ALA A 95 7.74 24.39 -1.90
N PRO A 96 7.85 23.14 -1.41
CA PRO A 96 9.01 22.66 -0.65
C PRO A 96 10.10 21.98 -1.50
N GLY A 97 9.81 21.59 -2.76
CA GLY A 97 10.76 20.83 -3.60
C GLY A 97 10.94 19.36 -3.21
N GLU A 98 10.14 18.83 -2.28
CA GLU A 98 10.17 17.42 -1.88
C GLU A 98 9.26 16.56 -2.75
N VAL A 99 9.67 15.32 -3.05
CA VAL A 99 8.78 14.31 -3.66
C VAL A 99 7.66 13.95 -2.69
N LYS A 100 6.41 14.03 -3.16
CA LYS A 100 5.20 13.67 -2.41
C LYS A 100 4.39 12.65 -3.20
N GLY A 101 3.49 11.94 -2.54
CA GLY A 101 2.57 11.02 -3.22
C GLY A 101 1.22 10.90 -2.55
N HIS A 102 0.27 10.32 -3.27
CA HIS A 102 -1.03 9.93 -2.73
C HIS A 102 -1.35 8.51 -3.20
N TYR A 103 -1.67 7.59 -2.29
CA TYR A 103 -1.93 6.21 -2.67
C TYR A 103 -3.32 6.13 -3.32
N LEU A 104 -3.34 6.16 -4.65
CA LEU A 104 -4.56 6.05 -5.45
C LEU A 104 -5.06 4.60 -5.40
N ASN A 105 -6.26 4.37 -4.85
CA ASN A 105 -6.82 3.03 -4.72
C ASN A 105 -7.35 2.52 -6.07
N VAL A 106 -6.70 1.48 -6.60
CA VAL A 106 -7.05 0.84 -7.87
C VAL A 106 -7.94 -0.39 -7.69
N THR A 107 -8.23 -0.81 -6.45
CA THR A 107 -9.14 -1.94 -6.15
C THR A 107 -10.47 -1.77 -6.87
N ALA A 108 -10.85 -2.78 -7.66
CA ALA A 108 -12.07 -2.80 -8.47
C ALA A 108 -12.66 -4.22 -8.49
N ALA A 109 -13.83 -4.38 -9.15
CA ALA A 109 -14.51 -5.67 -9.18
C ALA A 109 -13.89 -6.65 -10.19
N THR A 110 -13.32 -6.14 -11.29
CA THR A 110 -12.68 -6.93 -12.33
C THR A 110 -11.26 -6.47 -12.61
N MET A 111 -10.44 -7.33 -13.21
CA MET A 111 -9.06 -7.01 -13.56
C MET A 111 -8.97 -5.90 -14.62
N GLU A 112 -9.93 -5.84 -15.55
CA GLU A 112 -10.00 -4.82 -16.60
C GLU A 112 -10.16 -3.43 -15.97
N GLU A 113 -11.07 -3.28 -15.00
CA GLU A 113 -11.25 -2.02 -14.28
C GLU A 113 -10.01 -1.67 -13.43
N MET A 114 -9.35 -2.67 -12.83
CA MET A 114 -8.12 -2.43 -12.07
C MET A 114 -6.99 -1.92 -12.98
N TYR A 115 -6.81 -2.51 -14.16
CA TYR A 115 -5.84 -2.05 -15.15
C TYR A 115 -6.17 -0.66 -15.67
N GLU A 116 -7.43 -0.36 -15.99
CA GLU A 116 -7.84 1.00 -16.42
C GLU A 116 -7.44 2.06 -15.39
N ARG A 117 -7.69 1.77 -14.10
CA ARG A 117 -7.33 2.68 -13.00
C ARG A 117 -5.81 2.82 -12.85
N ALA A 118 -5.09 1.72 -12.89
CA ALA A 118 -3.63 1.70 -12.74
C ALA A 118 -2.93 2.45 -13.90
N GLU A 119 -3.36 2.22 -15.14
CA GLU A 119 -2.85 2.93 -16.32
C GLU A 119 -3.16 4.42 -16.24
N PHE A 120 -4.36 4.81 -15.80
CA PHE A 120 -4.67 6.22 -15.61
C PHE A 120 -3.82 6.86 -14.50
N ALA A 121 -3.59 6.18 -13.37
CA ALA A 121 -2.69 6.65 -12.32
C ALA A 121 -1.24 6.86 -12.84
N LYS A 122 -0.76 5.95 -13.68
CA LYS A 122 0.53 6.07 -14.37
C LYS A 122 0.54 7.27 -15.33
N GLN A 123 -0.49 7.45 -16.15
CA GLN A 123 -0.61 8.59 -17.08
C GLN A 123 -0.59 9.94 -16.35
N LEU A 124 -1.15 10.01 -15.14
CA LEU A 124 -1.10 11.21 -14.30
C LEU A 124 0.25 11.43 -13.60
N GLY A 125 1.20 10.49 -13.72
CA GLY A 125 2.51 10.57 -13.08
C GLY A 125 2.48 10.29 -11.58
N SER A 126 1.53 9.48 -11.08
CA SER A 126 1.56 9.05 -9.68
C SER A 126 2.81 8.20 -9.41
N VAL A 127 3.44 8.40 -8.25
CA VAL A 127 4.58 7.58 -7.81
C VAL A 127 4.13 6.27 -7.15
N ILE A 128 2.87 6.18 -6.73
CA ILE A 128 2.34 5.09 -5.90
C ILE A 128 0.85 4.86 -6.13
N ILE A 129 0.44 3.60 -6.09
CA ILE A 129 -0.96 3.16 -6.04
C ILE A 129 -1.18 2.23 -4.84
N MET A 130 -2.45 2.01 -4.47
CA MET A 130 -2.81 1.01 -3.48
C MET A 130 -3.82 -0.01 -3.97
N ILE A 131 -3.74 -1.21 -3.39
CA ILE A 131 -4.66 -2.33 -3.55
C ILE A 131 -5.08 -2.87 -2.19
N ASP A 132 -6.22 -3.54 -2.15
CA ASP A 132 -6.77 -4.16 -0.94
C ASP A 132 -6.65 -5.67 -1.02
N LEU A 133 -6.29 -6.33 0.09
CA LEU A 133 -6.13 -7.79 0.18
C LEU A 133 -7.35 -8.58 -0.30
N VAL A 134 -8.55 -8.01 -0.19
CA VAL A 134 -9.82 -8.64 -0.60
C VAL A 134 -9.93 -8.94 -2.10
N ILE A 135 -9.09 -8.34 -2.95
CA ILE A 135 -9.07 -8.65 -4.40
C ILE A 135 -8.53 -10.06 -4.69
N GLY A 136 -7.85 -10.69 -3.73
CA GLY A 136 -7.29 -12.03 -3.85
C GLY A 136 -5.89 -12.08 -4.47
N TYR A 137 -5.19 -13.20 -4.23
CA TYR A 137 -3.77 -13.34 -4.53
C TYR A 137 -3.43 -13.27 -6.02
N THR A 138 -4.29 -13.79 -6.89
CA THR A 138 -4.10 -13.72 -8.36
C THR A 138 -4.04 -12.27 -8.84
N ALA A 139 -4.98 -11.44 -8.40
CA ALA A 139 -5.02 -10.02 -8.75
C ALA A 139 -3.84 -9.25 -8.13
N ILE A 140 -3.46 -9.56 -6.89
CA ILE A 140 -2.28 -8.97 -6.22
C ILE A 140 -0.99 -9.27 -7.00
N GLN A 141 -0.74 -10.52 -7.38
CA GLN A 141 0.45 -10.88 -8.16
C GLN A 141 0.44 -10.20 -9.53
N THR A 142 -0.73 -10.12 -10.16
CA THR A 142 -0.90 -9.44 -11.45
C THR A 142 -0.55 -7.95 -11.33
N MET A 143 -1.05 -7.27 -10.30
CA MET A 143 -0.73 -5.87 -10.04
C MET A 143 0.73 -5.65 -9.64
N ALA A 144 1.37 -6.58 -8.92
CA ALA A 144 2.78 -6.50 -8.57
C ALA A 144 3.71 -6.64 -9.79
N ILE A 145 3.34 -7.49 -10.76
CA ILE A 145 4.05 -7.60 -12.04
C ILE A 145 3.84 -6.33 -12.86
N TRP A 146 2.61 -5.81 -12.92
CA TRP A 146 2.31 -4.56 -13.61
C TRP A 146 3.08 -3.38 -12.99
N ALA A 147 3.12 -3.29 -11.66
CA ALA A 147 3.79 -2.22 -10.94
C ALA A 147 5.29 -2.18 -11.23
N ARG A 148 5.96 -3.35 -11.24
CA ARG A 148 7.36 -3.50 -11.66
C ARG A 148 7.60 -2.96 -13.07
N LYS A 149 6.77 -3.39 -14.03
CA LYS A 149 6.92 -3.03 -15.45
C LYS A 149 6.67 -1.55 -15.74
N ASN A 150 6.02 -0.84 -14.82
CA ASN A 150 5.58 0.53 -14.97
C ASN A 150 6.16 1.48 -13.92
N ASP A 151 7.23 1.07 -13.24
CA ASP A 151 7.94 1.87 -12.22
C ASP A 151 7.03 2.43 -11.11
N MET A 152 5.99 1.68 -10.74
CA MET A 152 5.00 2.10 -9.75
C MET A 152 5.26 1.45 -8.40
N ILE A 153 5.20 2.22 -7.31
CA ILE A 153 5.22 1.65 -5.95
C ILE A 153 3.83 1.06 -5.65
N LEU A 154 3.79 -0.15 -5.08
CA LEU A 154 2.56 -0.87 -4.79
C LEU A 154 2.29 -1.04 -3.29
N HIS A 155 1.32 -0.28 -2.78
CA HIS A 155 0.87 -0.36 -1.39
C HIS A 155 -0.25 -1.40 -1.21
N LEU A 156 -0.10 -2.32 -0.26
CA LEU A 156 -1.16 -3.27 0.12
C LEU A 156 -1.82 -2.89 1.45
N HIS A 157 -3.11 -2.61 1.38
CA HIS A 157 -3.97 -2.56 2.56
C HIS A 157 -4.54 -3.95 2.89
N ARG A 158 -4.44 -4.38 4.15
CA ARG A 158 -4.81 -5.75 4.59
C ARG A 158 -6.29 -5.94 4.91
N ALA A 159 -7.19 -5.32 4.14
CA ALA A 159 -8.63 -5.43 4.37
C ALA A 159 -9.07 -6.91 4.42
N GLY A 160 -9.91 -7.27 5.40
CA GLY A 160 -10.35 -8.66 5.59
C GLY A 160 -9.36 -9.57 6.33
N ASN A 161 -8.09 -9.23 6.50
CA ASN A 161 -7.11 -10.10 7.16
C ASN A 161 -7.55 -10.63 8.54
N SER A 162 -8.14 -9.76 9.37
CA SER A 162 -8.47 -10.12 10.77
C SER A 162 -9.62 -11.12 10.89
N THR A 163 -10.32 -11.46 9.80
CA THR A 163 -11.38 -12.49 9.84
C THR A 163 -10.81 -13.89 10.11
N TYR A 164 -9.57 -14.15 9.73
CA TYR A 164 -8.90 -15.44 9.91
C TYR A 164 -7.52 -15.36 10.58
N SER A 165 -7.02 -14.18 10.94
CA SER A 165 -5.70 -14.05 11.62
C SER A 165 -5.77 -13.63 13.09
N ARG A 166 -6.98 -13.32 13.58
CA ARG A 166 -7.20 -12.78 14.94
C ARG A 166 -7.18 -13.86 16.02
N GLN A 167 -7.89 -14.96 15.80
CA GLN A 167 -8.09 -15.97 16.83
C GLN A 167 -6.87 -16.88 16.94
N LYS A 168 -6.37 -17.09 18.16
CA LYS A 168 -5.19 -17.94 18.39
C LYS A 168 -5.47 -19.43 18.13
N ILE A 169 -6.71 -19.85 18.34
CA ILE A 169 -7.11 -21.27 18.30
C ILE A 169 -7.50 -21.75 16.89
N HIS A 170 -7.75 -20.85 15.95
CA HIS A 170 -8.18 -21.21 14.60
C HIS A 170 -7.86 -20.10 13.59
N GLY A 171 -7.45 -20.50 12.40
CA GLY A 171 -7.15 -19.61 11.29
C GLY A 171 -5.67 -19.65 10.91
N MET A 172 -5.15 -18.51 10.44
CA MET A 172 -3.79 -18.37 9.93
C MET A 172 -3.15 -17.10 10.48
N ASN A 173 -2.05 -17.27 11.22
CA ASN A 173 -1.29 -16.15 11.75
C ASN A 173 -0.81 -15.21 10.62
N PHE A 174 -0.91 -13.90 10.85
CA PHE A 174 -0.60 -12.88 9.85
C PHE A 174 0.83 -12.97 9.30
N ARG A 175 1.79 -13.55 10.04
CA ARG A 175 3.16 -13.76 9.54
C ARG A 175 3.23 -14.63 8.30
N VAL A 176 2.32 -15.60 8.15
CA VAL A 176 2.23 -16.42 6.94
C VAL A 176 1.82 -15.55 5.75
N ILE A 177 0.84 -14.65 5.94
CA ILE A 177 0.44 -13.68 4.92
C ILE A 177 1.58 -12.71 4.60
N CYS A 178 2.35 -12.25 5.60
CA CYS A 178 3.53 -11.41 5.35
C CYS A 178 4.52 -12.09 4.39
N LYS A 179 4.80 -13.38 4.58
CA LYS A 179 5.66 -14.16 3.66
C LYS A 179 5.05 -14.19 2.26
N TRP A 180 3.78 -14.55 2.16
CA TRP A 180 3.09 -14.65 0.87
C TRP A 180 3.01 -13.33 0.13
N MET A 181 2.75 -12.21 0.82
CA MET A 181 2.65 -10.89 0.19
C MET A 181 4.02 -10.36 -0.23
N ARG A 182 5.07 -10.63 0.54
CA ARG A 182 6.45 -10.34 0.14
C ARG A 182 6.84 -11.11 -1.11
N MET A 183 6.44 -12.38 -1.23
CA MET A 183 6.63 -13.18 -2.44
C MET A 183 5.77 -12.68 -3.61
N ALA A 184 4.50 -12.37 -3.36
CA ALA A 184 3.55 -11.89 -4.37
C ALA A 184 4.00 -10.56 -4.98
N GLY A 185 4.67 -9.72 -4.20
CA GLY A 185 5.48 -8.61 -4.70
C GLY A 185 4.97 -7.22 -4.40
N VAL A 186 4.27 -7.05 -3.28
CA VAL A 186 3.87 -5.72 -2.79
C VAL A 186 5.04 -5.01 -2.09
N ASP A 187 5.07 -3.68 -2.19
CA ASP A 187 6.13 -2.85 -1.61
C ASP A 187 5.83 -2.47 -0.17
N HIS A 188 4.57 -2.11 0.12
CA HIS A 188 4.09 -1.89 1.48
C HIS A 188 3.06 -2.93 1.86
N ILE A 189 3.02 -3.25 3.15
CA ILE A 189 1.90 -3.95 3.77
C ILE A 189 1.69 -3.41 5.18
N HIS A 190 0.42 -3.25 5.57
CA HIS A 190 0.07 -2.87 6.94
C HIS A 190 0.49 -3.96 7.92
N ALA A 191 1.39 -3.64 8.87
CA ALA A 191 1.94 -4.63 9.81
C ALA A 191 1.49 -4.45 11.26
N GLY A 192 0.61 -3.49 11.55
CA GLY A 192 0.11 -3.19 12.90
C GLY A 192 1.02 -2.20 13.66
N THR A 193 0.46 -1.61 14.72
CA THR A 193 1.06 -0.45 15.42
C THR A 193 1.37 -0.71 16.89
N VAL A 194 0.96 -1.85 17.46
CA VAL A 194 1.05 -2.20 18.89
C VAL A 194 0.20 -1.30 19.80
N VAL A 195 0.44 0.01 19.78
CA VAL A 195 -0.18 1.01 20.67
C VAL A 195 -1.41 1.70 20.06
N GLY A 196 -1.82 1.30 18.86
CA GLY A 196 -2.98 1.87 18.18
C GLY A 196 -4.30 1.19 18.57
N LYS A 197 -5.38 1.63 17.92
CA LYS A 197 -6.73 1.09 18.17
C LYS A 197 -6.98 -0.35 17.69
N LEU A 198 -6.06 -0.94 16.93
CA LEU A 198 -6.17 -2.31 16.42
C LEU A 198 -5.23 -3.21 17.21
N GLU A 199 -5.61 -4.48 17.40
CA GLU A 199 -4.80 -5.45 18.13
C GLU A 199 -3.38 -5.57 17.53
N GLY A 200 -2.39 -5.70 18.42
CA GLY A 200 -1.03 -6.10 18.06
C GLY A 200 -0.18 -6.34 19.29
N ASP A 201 0.09 -7.59 19.62
CA ASP A 201 1.07 -7.94 20.65
C ASP A 201 2.50 -7.50 20.23
N PRO A 202 3.29 -6.83 21.08
CA PRO A 202 4.60 -6.30 20.70
C PRO A 202 5.57 -7.34 20.11
N LEU A 203 5.61 -8.56 20.69
CA LEU A 203 6.53 -9.61 20.25
C LEU A 203 6.09 -10.17 18.90
N MET A 204 4.78 -10.39 18.75
CA MET A 204 4.21 -10.86 17.49
C MET A 204 4.43 -9.86 16.35
N ILE A 205 4.17 -8.57 16.60
CA ILE A 205 4.35 -7.50 15.61
C ILE A 205 5.82 -7.39 15.21
N ARG A 206 6.77 -7.45 16.15
CA ARG A 206 8.20 -7.47 15.83
C ARG A 206 8.55 -8.64 14.90
N GLY A 207 7.96 -9.82 15.11
CA GLY A 207 8.12 -10.97 14.22
C GLY A 207 7.63 -10.71 12.79
N PHE A 208 6.54 -9.96 12.61
CA PHE A 208 6.03 -9.57 11.29
C PHE A 208 7.00 -8.62 10.59
N TYR A 209 7.49 -7.60 11.30
CA TYR A 209 8.45 -6.63 10.76
C TYR A 209 9.75 -7.32 10.33
N ASN A 210 10.28 -8.23 11.17
CA ASN A 210 11.45 -9.03 10.84
C ASN A 210 11.21 -9.86 9.57
N THR A 211 10.04 -10.50 9.45
CA THR A 211 9.66 -11.31 8.27
C THR A 211 9.61 -10.47 6.98
N LEU A 212 9.21 -9.21 7.06
CA LEU A 212 9.07 -8.32 5.92
C LEU A 212 10.39 -7.65 5.52
N LEU A 213 11.27 -7.36 6.48
CA LEU A 213 12.45 -6.53 6.26
C LEU A 213 13.76 -7.32 6.18
N LEU A 214 13.93 -8.40 6.96
CA LEU A 214 15.20 -9.10 7.01
C LEU A 214 15.42 -9.98 5.77
N PRO A 215 16.67 -10.10 5.29
CA PRO A 215 17.00 -11.02 4.19
C PRO A 215 17.03 -12.50 4.64
N TYR A 216 17.19 -12.75 5.94
CA TYR A 216 17.27 -14.07 6.55
C TYR A 216 16.61 -14.05 7.94
N LEU A 217 15.98 -15.17 8.33
CA LEU A 217 15.41 -15.37 9.66
C LEU A 217 16.10 -16.57 10.30
N GLU A 218 16.80 -16.35 11.42
CA GLU A 218 17.47 -17.42 12.18
C GLU A 218 16.48 -18.45 12.71
N VAL A 219 15.37 -17.94 13.25
CA VAL A 219 14.33 -18.77 13.84
C VAL A 219 13.23 -19.00 12.80
N ASN A 220 13.14 -20.25 12.34
CA ASN A 220 12.05 -20.75 11.49
C ASN A 220 10.81 -21.03 12.34
N LEU A 221 10.36 -20.04 13.12
CA LEU A 221 9.04 -20.08 13.73
C LEU A 221 7.99 -19.86 12.69
#